data_AF-A0A6B2LKW0-F1
#
_entry.id   AF-A0A6B2LKW0-F1
#
_cell.length_a   1.000
_cell.length_b   1.000
_cell.length_c   1.000
_cell.angle_alpha   90.00
_cell.angle_beta   90.00
_cell.angle_gamma   90.00
#
_symmetry.space_group_name_H-M   'P 1'
#
loop_
_entity.id
_entity.type
_entity.pdbx_description
1 polymer ?
#
loop_
_entity_poly.entity_id
_entity_poly.type
_entity_poly.pdbx_seq_one_letter_code
_entity_poly.pdbx_strand_id
1 'polypeptide(L)'
;MFLNDYKATIGVDFALKTVTFDDRTLVKLQLWDIAGQERFASMTRVYFNNAVGAFVVLDVTRESTYNGMEAWKRDIDSKIKLPGTDSPIPIILLANKVDKLEEGQERFLRQHLDTISRELGFTCWFETSAKEDIAITEAMKCLVELMVER
;
A
#
# COMPACT_ATOMS: atom_id res chain seq x y z
N MET A 1 -17.63 -1.56 -4.37
CA MET A 1 -18.27 -2.88 -4.44
C MET A 1 -17.17 -3.92 -4.51
N PHE A 2 -17.02 -4.75 -3.47
CA PHE A 2 -16.03 -5.81 -3.44
C PHE A 2 -16.46 -6.93 -4.39
N LEU A 3 -15.58 -7.38 -5.29
CA LEU A 3 -15.81 -8.56 -6.12
C LEU A 3 -15.25 -9.79 -5.41
N ASN A 4 -16.13 -10.75 -5.13
CA ASN A 4 -15.75 -12.00 -4.44
C ASN A 4 -15.02 -12.99 -5.37
N ASP A 5 -15.10 -12.78 -6.69
CA ASP A 5 -14.35 -13.57 -7.68
C ASP A 5 -12.91 -13.06 -7.77
N TYR A 6 -11.95 -13.87 -7.32
CA TYR A 6 -10.53 -13.58 -7.49
C TYR A 6 -10.18 -13.60 -8.98
N LYS A 7 -10.06 -12.41 -9.58
CA LYS A 7 -9.44 -12.23 -10.88
C LYS A 7 -7.99 -11.83 -10.64
N ALA A 8 -7.05 -12.71 -11.01
CA ALA A 8 -5.64 -12.35 -10.96
C ALA A 8 -5.38 -11.18 -11.92
N THR A 9 -4.78 -10.10 -11.42
CA THR A 9 -4.32 -8.98 -12.26
C THR A 9 -3.27 -9.52 -13.24
N ILE A 10 -3.51 -9.34 -14.54
CA ILE A 10 -2.56 -9.69 -15.60
C ILE A 10 -1.81 -8.42 -16.00
N GLY A 11 -0.55 -8.29 -15.59
CA GLY A 11 0.26 -7.10 -15.85
C GLY A 11 -0.03 -5.98 -14.84
N VAL A 12 -0.78 -4.97 -15.26
CA VAL A 12 -1.11 -3.79 -14.45
C VAL A 12 -2.54 -3.35 -14.70
N ASP A 13 -3.26 -3.04 -13.63
CA ASP A 13 -4.58 -2.42 -13.69
C ASP A 13 -4.51 -0.95 -13.26
N PHE A 14 -5.38 -0.12 -13.83
CA PHE A 14 -5.40 1.31 -13.60
C PHE A 14 -6.76 1.73 -13.05
N ALA A 15 -6.74 2.37 -11.88
CA ALA A 15 -7.94 2.93 -11.26
C ALA A 15 -7.76 4.42 -10.95
N LEU A 16 -8.79 5.21 -11.21
CA LEU A 16 -8.87 6.60 -10.80
C LEU A 16 -9.77 6.72 -9.57
N LYS A 17 -9.23 7.28 -8.50
CA LYS A 17 -9.99 7.62 -7.29
C LYS A 17 -9.87 9.10 -7.01
N THR A 18 -11.00 9.78 -6.81
CA THR A 18 -10.99 11.16 -6.32
C THR A 18 -11.17 11.14 -4.81
N VAL A 19 -10.27 11.80 -4.09
CA VAL A 19 -10.31 11.96 -2.63
C VAL A 19 -10.48 13.45 -2.33
N THR A 20 -11.45 13.78 -1.51
CA THR A 20 -11.61 15.14 -0.97
C THR A 20 -10.63 15.31 0.17
N PHE A 21 -9.63 16.19 -0.03
CA PHE A 21 -8.60 16.51 0.97
C PHE A 21 -9.12 17.54 1.96
N ASP A 22 -9.71 18.62 1.45
CA ASP A 22 -10.41 19.66 2.21
C ASP A 22 -11.65 20.14 1.44
N ASP A 23 -12.41 21.09 2.00
CA ASP A 23 -13.65 21.63 1.40
C ASP A 23 -13.46 22.25 0.00
N ARG A 24 -12.22 22.52 -0.42
CA ARG A 24 -11.85 23.20 -1.67
C ARG A 24 -10.90 22.39 -2.54
N THR A 25 -10.22 21.39 -2.00
CA THR A 25 -9.16 20.64 -2.65
C THR A 25 -9.59 19.19 -2.92
N LEU A 26 -9.77 18.88 -4.21
CA LEU A 26 -10.01 17.53 -4.69
C LEU A 26 -8.72 16.96 -5.28
N VAL A 27 -8.25 15.85 -4.75
CA VAL A 27 -7.06 15.15 -5.23
C VAL A 27 -7.49 13.95 -6.07
N LYS A 28 -7.00 13.89 -7.32
CA LYS A 28 -7.21 12.74 -8.21
C LYS A 28 -6.02 11.79 -8.09
N LEU A 29 -6.26 10.64 -7.45
CA LEU A 29 -5.30 9.55 -7.33
C LEU A 29 -5.37 8.67 -8.57
N GLN A 30 -4.20 8.47 -9.18
CA GLN A 30 -3.96 7.45 -10.18
C GLN A 30 -3.37 6.22 -9.48
N LEU A 31 -4.20 5.20 -9.30
CA LEU A 31 -3.80 3.95 -8.66
C LEU A 31 -3.34 2.99 -9.75
N TRP A 32 -2.10 2.53 -9.61
CA TRP A 32 -1.49 1.54 -10.47
C TRP A 32 -1.41 0.23 -9.67
N ASP A 33 -2.32 -0.72 -9.95
CA ASP A 33 -2.28 -2.05 -9.35
C ASP A 33 -1.27 -2.90 -10.11
N ILE A 34 -0.19 -3.30 -9.42
CA ILE A 34 0.88 -4.08 -10.02
C ILE A 34 0.70 -5.53 -9.62
N ALA A 35 0.57 -6.42 -10.62
CA ALA A 35 0.43 -7.83 -10.36
C ALA A 35 1.63 -8.37 -9.55
N GLY A 36 1.35 -8.93 -8.36
CA GLY A 36 2.36 -9.51 -7.47
C GLY A 36 3.04 -10.80 -7.96
N GLN A 37 2.87 -11.17 -9.24
CA GLN A 37 3.61 -12.32 -9.79
C GLN A 37 5.03 -11.90 -10.16
N GLU A 38 6.01 -12.66 -9.66
CA GLU A 38 7.46 -12.46 -9.90
C GLU A 38 7.84 -12.32 -11.38
N ARG A 39 7.00 -12.84 -12.29
CA ARG A 39 7.19 -12.74 -13.75
C ARG A 39 7.13 -11.31 -14.29
N PHE A 40 6.64 -10.33 -13.52
CA PHE A 40 6.59 -8.91 -13.90
C PHE A 40 7.61 -8.03 -13.18
N ALA A 41 8.49 -8.61 -12.34
CA ALA A 41 9.51 -7.88 -11.57
C ALA A 41 10.55 -7.13 -12.45
N SER A 42 10.68 -7.48 -13.72
CA SER A 42 11.52 -6.76 -14.69
C SER A 42 10.85 -5.47 -15.21
N MET A 43 9.53 -5.36 -15.09
CA MET A 43 8.73 -4.26 -15.65
C MET A 43 8.42 -3.18 -14.60
N THR A 44 8.75 -3.42 -13.33
CA THR A 44 8.49 -2.53 -12.19
C THR A 44 9.10 -1.14 -12.33
N ARG A 45 10.27 -1.01 -12.97
CA ARG A 45 10.90 0.31 -13.21
C ARG A 45 10.05 1.25 -14.06
N VAL A 46 9.25 0.73 -14.98
CA VAL A 46 8.39 1.55 -15.85
C VAL A 46 7.14 2.02 -15.10
N TYR A 47 6.60 1.18 -14.21
CA TYR A 47 5.38 1.48 -13.43
C TYR A 47 5.60 2.44 -12.27
N PHE A 48 6.84 2.51 -11.78
CA PHE A 48 7.25 3.38 -10.70
C PHE A 48 7.53 4.83 -11.13
N ASN A 49 7.56 5.10 -12.43
CA ASN A 49 7.95 6.39 -12.95
C ASN A 49 6.94 7.46 -12.54
N ASN A 50 7.42 8.51 -11.85
CA ASN A 50 6.64 9.59 -11.24
C ASN A 50 5.73 9.19 -10.05
N ALA A 51 5.94 8.03 -9.43
CA ALA A 51 5.24 7.70 -8.18
C ALA A 51 5.67 8.68 -7.07
N VAL A 52 4.70 9.30 -6.42
CA VAL A 52 4.90 10.23 -5.29
C VAL A 52 4.55 9.59 -3.94
N GLY A 53 4.17 8.32 -3.95
CA GLY A 53 3.92 7.49 -2.77
C GLY A 53 3.38 6.12 -3.17
N ALA A 54 3.37 5.18 -2.23
CA ALA A 54 2.98 3.80 -2.49
C ALA A 54 2.24 3.14 -1.32
N PHE A 55 1.39 2.18 -1.66
CA PHE A 55 0.85 1.21 -0.71
C PHE A 55 1.54 -0.13 -0.93
N VAL A 56 2.02 -0.75 0.15
CA VAL A 56 2.44 -2.15 0.14
C VAL A 56 1.42 -2.94 0.94
N VAL A 57 0.85 -3.97 0.33
CA VAL A 57 -0.27 -4.71 0.90
C VAL A 57 0.20 -6.08 1.37
N LEU A 58 -0.12 -6.38 2.63
CA LEU A 58 0.09 -7.67 3.29
C LEU A 58 -1.28 -8.36 3.45
N ASP A 59 -1.33 -9.68 3.35
CA ASP A 59 -2.50 -10.47 3.73
C ASP A 59 -2.27 -11.05 5.13
N VAL A 60 -3.03 -10.59 6.13
CA VAL A 60 -2.86 -11.00 7.53
C VAL A 60 -3.10 -12.48 7.77
N THR A 61 -3.80 -13.16 6.85
CA THR A 61 -4.06 -14.61 6.94
C THR A 61 -2.96 -15.47 6.31
N ARG A 62 -2.00 -14.85 5.63
CA ARG A 62 -0.99 -15.55 4.84
C ARG A 62 0.41 -15.04 5.15
N GLU A 63 1.11 -15.80 5.98
CA GLU A 63 2.49 -15.49 6.38
C GLU A 63 3.47 -15.41 5.18
N SER A 64 3.23 -16.17 4.13
CA SER A 64 4.04 -16.08 2.89
C SER A 64 4.05 -14.68 2.25
N THR A 65 3.08 -13.82 2.57
CA THR A 65 3.01 -12.45 2.04
C THR A 65 3.96 -11.47 2.73
N TYR A 66 4.53 -11.81 3.89
CA TYR A 66 5.53 -10.97 4.57
C TYR A 66 6.82 -10.84 3.76
N ASN A 67 7.34 -11.96 3.25
CA ASN A 67 8.54 -11.94 2.41
C ASN A 67 8.33 -11.11 1.14
N GLY A 68 7.13 -11.17 0.56
CA GLY A 68 6.75 -10.35 -0.58
C GLY A 68 6.71 -8.86 -0.23
N MET A 69 6.08 -8.50 0.88
CA MET A 69 6.02 -7.12 1.38
C MET A 69 7.42 -6.52 1.59
N GLU A 70 8.34 -7.27 2.20
CA GLU A 70 9.72 -6.82 2.42
C GLU A 70 10.48 -6.64 1.12
N ALA A 71 10.34 -7.60 0.18
CA ALA A 71 10.93 -7.49 -1.14
C ALA A 71 10.41 -6.26 -1.90
N TRP A 72 9.10 -6.01 -1.86
CA TRP A 72 8.48 -4.83 -2.49
C TRP A 72 8.98 -3.52 -1.87
N LYS A 73 9.08 -3.44 -0.54
CA LYS A 73 9.58 -2.23 0.14
C LYS A 73 11.00 -1.90 -0.31
N ARG A 74 11.89 -2.89 -0.29
CA ARG A 74 13.28 -2.72 -0.74
C ARG A 74 13.37 -2.37 -2.22
N ASP A 75 12.54 -2.99 -3.06
CA ASP A 75 12.52 -2.71 -4.49
C ASP A 75 12.12 -1.26 -4.78
N ILE A 76 11.05 -0.78 -4.13
CA ILE A 76 10.58 0.61 -4.22
C ILE A 76 11.66 1.58 -3.73
N ASP A 77 12.21 1.37 -2.54
CA ASP A 77 13.25 2.25 -1.98
C ASP A 77 14.50 2.33 -2.87
N SER A 78 14.85 1.21 -3.53
CA SER A 78 16.03 1.15 -4.41
C SER A 78 15.82 1.83 -5.77
N LYS A 79 14.57 1.97 -6.22
CA LYS A 79 14.22 2.41 -7.57
C LYS A 79 13.58 3.79 -7.61
N ILE A 80 12.92 4.22 -6.54
CA ILE A 80 12.12 5.45 -6.50
C ILE A 80 12.61 6.37 -5.40
N LYS A 81 12.85 7.62 -5.79
CA LYS A 81 13.04 8.74 -4.89
C LYS A 81 12.07 9.85 -5.26
N LEU A 82 11.75 10.69 -4.28
CA LEU A 82 10.90 11.85 -4.52
C LEU A 82 11.54 12.78 -5.56
N PRO A 83 10.80 13.23 -6.59
CA PRO A 83 11.32 14.13 -7.61
C PRO A 83 11.95 15.38 -6.98
N GLY A 84 13.19 15.70 -7.39
CA GLY A 84 13.91 16.87 -6.88
C GLY A 84 14.54 16.70 -5.50
N THR A 85 14.45 15.51 -4.89
CA THR A 85 15.14 15.20 -3.63
C THR A 85 15.80 13.82 -3.69
N ASP A 86 16.69 13.54 -2.75
CA ASP A 86 17.30 12.21 -2.61
C ASP A 86 16.60 11.35 -1.54
N SER A 87 15.40 11.76 -1.12
CA SER A 87 14.59 11.11 -0.08
C SER A 87 13.66 10.03 -0.67
N PRO A 88 13.39 8.94 0.07
CA PRO A 88 12.42 7.93 -0.33
C PRO A 88 11.00 8.52 -0.36
N ILE A 89 10.15 7.96 -1.22
CA ILE A 89 8.72 8.28 -1.25
C ILE A 89 8.02 7.79 0.03
N PRO A 90 6.91 8.41 0.46
CA PRO A 90 6.09 7.86 1.54
C PRO A 90 5.51 6.50 1.12
N ILE A 91 5.69 5.50 1.98
CA ILE A 91 5.18 4.14 1.75
C ILE A 91 4.37 3.72 2.97
N ILE A 92 3.10 3.38 2.74
CA ILE A 92 2.16 2.95 3.77
C ILE A 92 1.97 1.43 3.66
N LEU A 93 2.08 0.74 4.80
CA LEU A 93 1.81 -0.70 4.90
C LEU A 93 0.32 -0.94 5.17
N LEU A 94 -0.34 -1.71 4.31
CA LEU A 94 -1.73 -2.11 4.50
C LEU A 94 -1.79 -3.58 4.92
N ALA A 95 -2.10 -3.83 6.18
CA ALA A 95 -2.41 -5.17 6.69
C ALA A 95 -3.87 -5.49 6.32
N ASN A 96 -4.06 -6.15 5.18
CA ASN A 96 -5.38 -6.39 4.61
C ASN A 96 -5.99 -7.73 5.05
N LYS A 97 -7.32 -7.82 4.97
CA LYS A 97 -8.17 -8.95 5.36
C LYS A 97 -8.29 -9.16 6.86
N VAL A 98 -8.28 -8.07 7.62
CA VAL A 98 -8.48 -8.12 9.09
C VAL A 98 -9.84 -8.67 9.50
N ASP A 99 -10.82 -8.67 8.59
CA ASP A 99 -12.12 -9.34 8.76
C ASP A 99 -12.02 -10.87 8.96
N LYS A 100 -10.85 -11.45 8.69
CA LYS A 100 -10.59 -12.88 8.86
C LYS A 100 -9.73 -13.20 10.09
N LEU A 101 -9.32 -12.19 10.85
CA LEU A 101 -8.56 -12.43 12.09
C LEU A 101 -9.48 -12.99 13.16
N GLU A 102 -8.95 -13.94 13.93
CA GLU A 102 -9.64 -14.44 15.11
C GLU A 102 -9.52 -13.41 16.26
N GLU A 103 -10.54 -13.37 17.12
CA GLU A 103 -10.53 -12.52 18.31
C GLU A 103 -9.26 -12.78 19.16
N GLY A 104 -8.54 -11.72 19.49
CA GLY A 104 -7.31 -11.78 20.28
C GLY A 104 -6.01 -11.81 19.46
N GLN A 105 -6.06 -12.04 18.14
CA GLN A 105 -4.88 -11.95 17.27
C GLN A 105 -4.50 -10.51 16.92
N GLU A 106 -5.42 -9.56 17.08
CA GLU A 106 -5.25 -8.13 16.78
C GLU A 106 -4.05 -7.52 17.51
N ARG A 107 -3.91 -7.80 18.82
CA ARG A 107 -2.81 -7.24 19.62
C ARG A 107 -1.46 -7.71 19.10
N PHE A 108 -1.35 -8.98 18.74
CA PHE A 108 -0.13 -9.54 18.19
C PHE A 108 0.19 -8.92 16.83
N LEU A 109 -0.82 -8.81 15.95
CA LEU A 109 -0.67 -8.17 14.65
C LEU A 109 -0.14 -6.73 14.79
N ARG A 110 -0.74 -5.91 15.65
CA ARG A 110 -0.32 -4.51 15.86
C ARG A 110 1.13 -4.39 16.33
N GLN A 111 1.52 -5.21 17.31
CA GLN A 111 2.91 -5.25 17.79
C GLN A 111 3.89 -5.65 16.69
N HIS A 112 3.49 -6.61 15.86
CA HIS A 112 4.30 -7.06 14.74
C HIS A 112 4.43 -5.99 13.65
N LEU A 113 3.33 -5.33 13.29
CA LEU A 113 3.30 -4.22 12.32
C LEU A 113 4.12 -3.03 12.81
N ASP A 114 4.04 -2.67 14.08
CA ASP A 114 4.87 -1.60 14.66
C ASP A 114 6.37 -1.90 14.54
N THR A 115 6.75 -3.16 14.78
CA THR A 115 8.14 -3.60 14.69
C THR A 115 8.63 -3.55 13.24
N ILE A 116 7.90 -4.19 12.33
CA ILE A 116 8.23 -4.24 10.90
C ILE A 116 8.23 -2.84 10.27
N SER A 117 7.26 -2.01 10.62
CA SER A 117 7.15 -0.65 10.09
C SER A 117 8.39 0.18 10.42
N ARG A 118 8.94 0.01 11.63
CA ARG A 118 10.18 0.68 12.06
C ARG A 118 11.42 0.09 11.41
N GLU A 119 11.50 -1.23 11.32
CA GLU A 119 12.66 -1.92 10.76
C GLU A 119 12.83 -1.67 9.25
N LEU A 120 11.71 -1.67 8.51
CA LEU A 120 11.71 -1.50 7.05
C LEU A 120 11.49 -0.05 6.60
N GLY A 121 11.27 0.87 7.55
CA GLY A 121 11.10 2.30 7.26
C GLY A 121 9.81 2.61 6.50
N PHE A 122 8.70 1.99 6.86
CA PHE A 122 7.37 2.42 6.42
C PHE A 122 6.96 3.69 7.17
N THR A 123 6.22 4.58 6.50
CA THR A 123 5.79 5.85 7.10
C THR A 123 4.72 5.63 8.16
N CYS A 124 3.79 4.73 7.90
CA CYS A 124 2.76 4.27 8.83
C CYS A 124 2.15 2.95 8.32
N TRP A 125 1.26 2.37 9.11
CA TRP A 125 0.53 1.16 8.76
C TRP A 125 -0.96 1.28 9.09
N PHE A 126 -1.81 0.55 8.33
CA PHE A 126 -3.24 0.46 8.56
C PHE A 126 -3.72 -0.99 8.53
N GLU A 127 -4.59 -1.34 9.45
CA GLU A 127 -5.41 -2.55 9.40
C GLU A 127 -6.59 -2.30 8.48
N THR A 128 -6.69 -3.06 7.39
CA THR A 128 -7.68 -2.83 6.34
C THR A 128 -8.49 -4.09 6.03
N SER A 129 -9.73 -3.88 5.62
CA SER A 129 -10.54 -4.92 4.98
C SER A 129 -11.19 -4.33 3.75
N ALA A 130 -10.76 -4.77 2.57
CA ALA A 130 -11.44 -4.43 1.34
C ALA A 130 -12.88 -5.00 1.27
N LYS A 131 -13.16 -6.08 2.02
CA LYS A 131 -14.47 -6.73 2.07
C LYS A 131 -15.48 -5.94 2.89
N GLU A 132 -15.05 -5.47 4.06
CA GLU A 132 -15.88 -4.73 5.02
C GLU A 132 -15.68 -3.21 4.92
N ASP A 133 -14.91 -2.74 3.94
CA ASP A 133 -14.55 -1.32 3.72
C ASP A 133 -13.89 -0.65 4.95
N ILE A 134 -13.03 -1.41 5.64
CA ILE A 134 -12.36 -0.96 6.87
C ILE A 134 -11.07 -0.21 6.51
N ALA A 135 -10.95 1.03 7.00
CA ALA A 135 -9.76 1.89 6.98
C ALA A 135 -9.16 2.19 5.58
N ILE A 136 -9.86 1.83 4.49
CA ILE A 136 -9.41 2.06 3.11
C ILE A 136 -9.35 3.56 2.80
N THR A 137 -10.35 4.31 3.24
CA THR A 137 -10.43 5.76 2.99
C THR A 137 -9.42 6.53 3.83
N GLU A 138 -9.24 6.13 5.08
CA GLU A 138 -8.30 6.69 6.04
C GLU A 138 -6.86 6.50 5.56
N ALA A 139 -6.50 5.29 5.09
CA ALA A 139 -5.20 5.02 4.50
C ALA A 139 -4.94 5.88 3.25
N MET A 140 -5.95 6.04 2.37
CA MET A 140 -5.85 6.92 1.20
C MET A 140 -5.66 8.39 1.58
N LYS A 141 -6.40 8.89 2.56
CA LYS A 141 -6.26 10.27 3.04
C LYS A 141 -4.90 10.52 3.65
N CYS A 142 -4.41 9.61 4.50
CA CYS A 142 -3.09 9.71 5.09
C CYS A 142 -1.98 9.76 4.03
N LEU A 143 -2.08 8.94 2.97
CA LEU A 143 -1.11 9.00 1.88
C LEU A 143 -1.16 10.36 1.15
N VAL A 144 -2.36 10.90 0.91
CA VAL A 144 -2.53 12.21 0.28
C VAL A 144 -1.97 13.33 1.16
N GLU A 145 -2.24 13.31 2.47
CA GLU A 145 -1.67 14.25 3.44
C GLU A 145 -0.14 14.24 3.39
N LEU A 146 0.48 13.06 3.40
CA LEU A 146 1.94 12.92 3.29
C LEU A 146 2.53 13.41 1.96
N MET A 147 1.74 13.41 0.89
CA MET A 147 2.13 13.92 -0.43
C MET A 147 1.94 15.43 -0.54
N VAL A 148 0.95 16.02 0.15
CA VAL A 148 0.56 17.43 0.03
C VAL A 148 1.26 18.31 1.07
N GLU A 149 1.49 17.81 2.29
CA GLU A 149 2.13 18.57 3.38
C GLU A 149 3.67 18.64 3.29
N ARG A 150 4.25 18.22 2.16
CA ARG A 150 5.71 18.25 1.91
C ARG A 150 6.06 19.16 0.75
#